data_AF-A0A497JML7-F1
#
_entry.id   AF-A0A497JML7-F1
#
_cell.length_a   1.000
_cell.length_b   1.000
_cell.length_c   1.000
_cell.angle_alpha   90.00
_cell.angle_beta   90.00
_cell.angle_gamma   90.00
#
_symmetry.space_group_name_H-M   'P 1'
#
loop_
_entity.id
_entity.type
_entity.pdbx_description
1 polymer ?
#
loop_
_entity_poly.entity_id
_entity_poly.type
_entity_poly.pdbx_seq_one_letter_code
_entity_poly.pdbx_strand_id
1 'polypeptide(L)'
;MKGAKKKLAKISKICEWILAAHEKIRFAMVIDGLGNVQCLKTIGLYELPSEISSRLGDSLAVMAGSLFKDLSLYHGAFEYAIVKHARFSTVGLRLKNAFLVFVVAGEATAEFVNHVRDTLRIYGVETE
;
A
#
# COMPACT_ATOMS: atom_id res chain seq x y z
N MET A 1 11.25 -3.93 24.38
CA MET A 1 11.12 -4.97 23.33
C MET A 1 9.67 -5.41 23.02
N LYS A 2 8.73 -5.48 23.99
CA LYS A 2 7.32 -5.88 23.72
C LYS A 2 6.54 -4.94 22.77
N GLY A 3 6.82 -3.64 22.82
CA GLY A 3 6.16 -2.64 21.95
C GLY A 3 6.50 -2.75 20.46
N ALA A 4 7.77 -3.04 20.12
CA ALA A 4 8.21 -3.19 18.73
C ALA A 4 7.59 -4.40 18.04
N LYS A 5 7.52 -5.56 18.72
CA LYS A 5 6.85 -6.77 18.21
C LYS A 5 5.36 -6.54 17.97
N LYS A 6 4.67 -5.84 18.88
CA LYS A 6 3.24 -5.52 18.74
C LYS A 6 2.99 -4.53 17.58
N LYS A 7 3.91 -3.59 17.33
CA LYS A 7 3.87 -2.65 16.21
C LYS A 7 4.09 -3.35 14.87
N LEU A 8 5.08 -4.24 14.77
CA LEU A 8 5.32 -5.06 13.56
C LEU A 8 4.13 -5.97 13.22
N ALA A 9 3.55 -6.64 14.22
CA ALA A 9 2.36 -7.48 14.03
C ALA A 9 1.11 -6.70 13.59
N LYS A 10 1.04 -5.40 13.91
CA LYS A 10 -0.02 -4.51 13.44
C LYS A 10 0.21 -4.10 11.98
N ILE A 11 1.45 -3.78 11.61
CA ILE A 11 1.82 -3.40 10.25
C ILE A 11 1.63 -4.57 9.27
N SER A 12 1.99 -5.79 9.69
CA SER A 12 1.80 -6.98 8.87
C SER A 12 0.33 -7.24 8.49
N LYS A 13 -0.63 -6.77 9.32
CA LYS A 13 -2.08 -6.90 9.09
C LYS A 13 -2.67 -5.78 8.24
N ILE A 14 -1.96 -4.66 8.04
CA ILE A 14 -2.46 -3.53 7.24
C ILE A 14 -2.80 -4.01 5.82
N CYS A 15 -1.90 -4.76 5.19
CA CYS A 15 -2.14 -5.28 3.85
C CYS A 15 -3.40 -6.16 3.76
N GLU A 16 -3.72 -6.94 4.80
CA GLU A 16 -4.94 -7.77 4.86
C GLU A 16 -6.19 -6.92 5.02
N TRP A 17 -6.15 -5.91 5.90
CA TRP A 17 -7.27 -4.98 6.08
C TRP A 17 -7.57 -4.17 4.82
N ILE A 18 -6.53 -3.73 4.11
CA ILE A 18 -6.68 -2.98 2.87
C ILE A 18 -7.28 -3.84 1.78
N LEU A 19 -6.83 -5.09 1.63
CA LEU A 19 -7.44 -6.01 0.69
C LEU A 19 -8.91 -6.32 1.02
N ALA A 20 -9.27 -6.36 2.30
CA ALA A 20 -10.65 -6.53 2.76
C ALA A 20 -11.49 -5.25 2.66
N ALA A 21 -10.88 -4.07 2.54
CA ALA A 21 -11.58 -2.79 2.53
C ALA A 21 -12.48 -2.62 1.32
N HIS A 22 -12.09 -3.20 0.17
CA HIS A 22 -12.88 -3.15 -1.05
C HIS A 22 -12.48 -4.26 -2.04
N GLU A 23 -13.46 -4.92 -2.64
CA GLU A 23 -13.29 -6.00 -3.64
C GLU A 23 -12.45 -5.64 -4.89
N LYS A 24 -12.27 -4.35 -5.18
CA LYS A 24 -11.50 -3.87 -6.33
C LYS A 24 -10.01 -3.82 -6.04
N ILE A 25 -9.61 -3.89 -4.76
CA ILE A 25 -8.20 -3.86 -4.38
C ILE A 25 -7.62 -5.26 -4.61
N ARG A 26 -6.61 -5.34 -5.47
CA ARG A 26 -5.97 -6.62 -5.83
C ARG A 26 -4.58 -6.78 -5.24
N PHE A 27 -4.00 -5.69 -4.79
CA PHE A 27 -2.65 -5.64 -4.26
C PHE A 27 -2.56 -4.58 -3.17
N ALA A 28 -1.82 -4.89 -2.10
CA ALA A 28 -1.49 -3.95 -1.05
C ALA A 28 -0.06 -4.21 -0.54
N MET A 29 0.66 -3.13 -0.27
CA MET A 29 2.04 -3.15 0.21
C MET A 29 2.29 -1.98 1.13
N VAL A 30 3.04 -2.19 2.21
CA VAL A 30 3.52 -1.11 3.08
C VAL A 30 5.03 -1.05 2.99
N ILE A 31 5.56 0.14 2.71
CA ILE A 31 6.99 0.45 2.64
C ILE A 31 7.33 1.44 3.75
N ASP A 32 8.39 1.22 4.51
CA ASP A 32 8.85 2.20 5.51
C ASP A 32 9.63 3.37 4.86
N GLY A 33 10.01 4.38 5.66
CA GLY A 33 10.78 5.53 5.17
C GLY A 33 12.19 5.19 4.65
N LEU A 34 12.67 3.96 4.82
CA LEU A 34 13.97 3.49 4.31
C LEU A 34 13.81 2.65 3.04
N GLY A 35 12.58 2.42 2.56
CA GLY A 35 12.31 1.61 1.40
C GLY A 35 12.14 0.11 1.69
N ASN A 36 12.11 -0.31 2.96
CA ASN A 36 11.91 -1.72 3.28
C ASN A 36 10.42 -2.09 3.20
N VAL A 37 10.12 -3.23 2.57
CA VAL A 37 8.77 -3.79 2.53
C VAL A 37 8.42 -4.37 3.91
N GLN A 38 7.40 -3.81 4.55
CA GLN A 38 6.90 -4.23 5.85
C GLN A 38 5.74 -5.23 5.75
N CYS A 39 4.94 -5.13 4.69
CA CYS A 39 3.98 -6.15 4.29
C CYS A 39 3.73 -6.09 2.79
N LEU A 40 3.39 -7.24 2.22
CA LEU A 40 2.93 -7.36 0.84
C LEU A 40 1.89 -8.47 0.76
N LYS A 41 0.75 -8.16 0.14
CA LYS A 41 -0.30 -9.14 -0.14
C LYS A 41 -0.92 -8.86 -1.52
N THR A 42 -1.31 -9.93 -2.18
CA THR A 42 -1.96 -9.87 -3.48
C THR A 42 -3.11 -10.87 -3.47
N ILE A 43 -4.27 -10.46 -3.98
CA ILE A 43 -5.37 -11.38 -4.29
C ILE A 43 -5.14 -11.84 -5.73
N GLY A 44 -4.48 -12.99 -5.86
CA GLY A 44 -4.33 -13.69 -7.13
C GLY A 44 -5.49 -14.66 -7.36
N LEU A 45 -5.81 -14.92 -8.64
CA LEU A 45 -6.66 -16.06 -9.02
C LEU A 45 -5.93 -17.41 -8.83
N TYR A 46 -4.61 -17.36 -8.66
CA TYR A 46 -3.73 -18.52 -8.53
C TYR A 46 -2.75 -18.30 -7.38
N GLU A 47 -2.46 -19.36 -6.64
CA GLU A 47 -1.38 -19.37 -5.66
C GLU A 47 -0.03 -19.32 -6.39
N LEU A 48 0.79 -18.32 -6.07
CA LEU A 48 2.16 -18.22 -6.56
C LEU A 48 3.12 -18.85 -5.55
N PRO A 49 4.19 -19.52 -6.00
CA PRO A 49 5.29 -19.93 -5.11
C PRO A 49 5.83 -18.74 -4.33
N SER A 50 6.13 -18.94 -3.04
CA SER A 50 6.56 -17.88 -2.12
C SER A 50 7.79 -17.11 -2.62
N GLU A 51 8.74 -17.79 -3.25
CA GLU A 51 9.95 -17.20 -3.82
C GLU A 51 9.65 -16.25 -4.99
N ILE A 52 8.71 -16.63 -5.86
CA ILE A 52 8.25 -15.79 -6.98
C ILE A 52 7.48 -14.58 -6.45
N SER A 53 6.61 -14.81 -5.46
CA SER A 53 5.85 -13.75 -4.78
C SER A 53 6.77 -12.71 -4.14
N SER A 54 7.84 -13.15 -3.46
CA SER A 54 8.85 -12.26 -2.87
C SER A 54 9.55 -11.41 -3.92
N ARG A 55 10.05 -12.03 -5.00
CA ARG A 55 10.77 -11.32 -6.07
C ARG A 55 9.89 -10.33 -6.84
N LEU A 56 8.64 -10.71 -7.11
CA LEU A 56 7.65 -9.82 -7.70
C LEU A 56 7.35 -8.66 -6.75
N GLY A 57 7.26 -8.96 -5.46
CA GLY A 57 7.06 -7.97 -4.42
C GLY A 57 8.16 -6.92 -4.35
N ASP A 58 9.42 -7.35 -4.36
CA ASP A 58 10.59 -6.46 -4.37
C ASP A 58 10.61 -5.58 -5.63
N SER A 59 10.30 -6.18 -6.79
CA SER A 59 10.26 -5.44 -8.07
C SER A 59 9.14 -4.38 -8.06
N LEU A 60 7.96 -4.73 -7.54
CA LEU A 60 6.84 -3.80 -7.38
C LEU A 60 7.16 -2.70 -6.36
N ALA A 61 7.86 -3.03 -5.27
CA ALA A 61 8.32 -2.07 -4.27
C ALA A 61 9.25 -1.03 -4.87
N VAL A 62 10.23 -1.47 -5.66
CA VAL A 62 11.16 -0.55 -6.35
C VAL A 62 10.41 0.34 -7.33
N MET A 63 9.54 -0.23 -8.18
CA MET A 63 8.78 0.56 -9.15
C MET A 63 7.85 1.57 -8.50
N ALA A 64 7.04 1.14 -7.51
CA ALA A 64 6.11 2.02 -6.82
C ALA A 64 6.86 3.08 -5.99
N GLY A 65 7.94 2.68 -5.31
CA GLY A 65 8.80 3.59 -4.56
C GLY A 65 9.39 4.68 -5.45
N SER A 66 9.95 4.33 -6.61
CA SER A 66 10.47 5.30 -7.58
C SER A 66 9.37 6.22 -8.09
N LEU A 67 8.21 5.68 -8.48
CA LEU A 67 7.06 6.46 -8.95
C LEU A 67 6.64 7.53 -7.94
N PHE A 68 6.44 7.13 -6.68
CA PHE A 68 5.98 8.06 -5.63
C PHE A 68 7.09 9.02 -5.17
N LYS A 69 8.36 8.60 -5.21
CA LYS A 69 9.49 9.49 -4.99
C LYS A 69 9.53 10.59 -6.04
N ASP A 70 9.44 10.23 -7.31
CA ASP A 70 9.50 11.18 -8.41
C ASP A 70 8.29 12.15 -8.37
N LEU A 71 7.10 11.64 -8.06
CA LEU A 71 5.92 12.47 -7.82
C LEU A 71 6.14 13.45 -6.65
N SER A 72 6.78 13.01 -5.57
CA SER A 72 7.05 13.87 -4.40
C SER A 72 8.08 14.96 -4.72
N LEU A 73 9.06 14.67 -5.58
CA LEU A 73 10.04 15.66 -6.03
C LEU A 73 9.39 16.74 -6.90
N TYR A 74 8.38 16.37 -7.69
CA TYR A 74 7.71 17.28 -8.61
C TYR A 74 6.61 18.12 -7.94
N HIS A 75 5.82 17.52 -7.04
CA HIS A 75 4.64 18.14 -6.45
C HIS A 75 4.79 18.50 -4.96
N GLY A 76 5.94 18.15 -4.35
CA GLY A 76 6.13 18.23 -2.91
C GLY A 76 5.51 17.05 -2.17
N ALA A 77 5.50 17.15 -0.84
CA ALA A 77 4.88 16.15 0.00
C ALA A 77 3.37 16.06 -0.27
N PHE A 78 2.87 14.85 -0.53
CA PHE A 78 1.44 14.58 -0.70
C PHE A 78 0.93 13.66 0.40
N GLU A 79 -0.34 13.85 0.79
CA GLU A 79 -1.02 12.91 1.67
C GLU A 79 -1.37 11.61 0.92
N TYR A 80 -1.79 11.73 -0.34
CA TYR A 80 -1.96 10.61 -1.25
C TYR A 80 -1.74 11.04 -2.71
N ALA A 81 -1.45 10.08 -3.57
CA ALA A 81 -1.36 10.26 -5.01
C ALA A 81 -2.04 9.09 -5.72
N ILE A 82 -2.76 9.39 -6.79
CA ILE A 82 -3.43 8.41 -7.66
C ILE A 82 -2.77 8.45 -9.03
N VAL A 83 -2.17 7.34 -9.43
CA VAL A 83 -1.62 7.16 -10.77
C VAL A 83 -2.55 6.27 -11.57
N LYS A 84 -3.18 6.84 -12.59
CA LYS A 84 -4.15 6.14 -13.45
C LYS A 84 -3.42 5.42 -14.57
N HIS A 85 -3.73 4.14 -14.74
CA HIS A 85 -3.31 3.33 -15.89
C HIS A 85 -4.54 2.91 -16.69
N ALA A 86 -4.33 2.30 -17.87
CA ALA A 86 -5.43 1.97 -18.79
C ALA A 86 -6.52 1.05 -18.20
N ARG A 87 -6.19 0.21 -17.20
CA ARG A 87 -7.13 -0.77 -16.62
C ARG A 87 -7.15 -0.81 -15.08
N PHE A 88 -6.26 -0.05 -14.44
CA PHE A 88 -6.11 -0.05 -12.99
C PHE A 88 -5.53 1.27 -12.53
N SER A 89 -5.63 1.53 -11.23
CA SER A 89 -5.01 2.69 -10.60
C SER A 89 -4.06 2.23 -9.50
N THR A 90 -2.89 2.85 -9.45
CA THR A 90 -1.96 2.70 -8.34
C THR A 90 -2.14 3.87 -7.40
N VAL A 91 -2.41 3.59 -6.14
CA VAL A 91 -2.58 4.62 -5.11
C VAL A 91 -1.45 4.51 -4.11
N GLY A 92 -0.81 5.64 -3.83
CA GLY A 92 0.14 5.80 -2.75
C GLY A 92 -0.50 6.67 -1.69
N LEU A 93 -0.57 6.18 -0.45
CA LEU A 93 -1.13 6.87 0.70
C LEU A 93 -0.04 7.00 1.76
N ARG A 94 0.19 8.22 2.23
CA ARG A 94 1.16 8.51 3.28
C ARG A 94 0.59 8.10 4.64
N LEU A 95 1.39 7.31 5.35
CA LEU A 95 1.19 6.99 6.76
C LEU A 95 2.25 7.76 7.56
N LYS A 96 2.05 7.91 8.87
CA LYS A 96 2.95 8.67 9.76
C LYS A 96 4.45 8.31 9.67
N ASN A 97 4.78 7.07 9.34
CA ASN A 97 6.17 6.60 9.24
C ASN A 97 6.40 5.63 8.06
N ALA A 98 5.48 5.60 7.10
CA ALA A 98 5.46 4.60 6.04
C ALA A 98 4.60 5.09 4.86
N PHE A 99 4.65 4.38 3.76
CA PHE A 99 3.75 4.54 2.63
C PHE A 99 2.97 3.26 2.42
N LEU A 100 1.66 3.37 2.33
CA LEU A 100 0.79 2.32 1.84
C LEU A 100 0.65 2.49 0.33
N VAL A 101 0.98 1.45 -0.42
CA VAL A 101 0.73 1.37 -1.86
C VAL A 101 -0.30 0.28 -2.11
N PHE A 102 -1.34 0.58 -2.88
CA PHE A 102 -2.33 -0.41 -3.28
C PHE A 102 -2.77 -0.22 -4.72
N VAL A 103 -3.18 -1.33 -5.35
CA VAL A 103 -3.66 -1.35 -6.74
C VAL A 103 -5.15 -1.65 -6.75
N VAL A 104 -5.90 -0.78 -7.42
CA VAL A 104 -7.34 -0.87 -7.60
C VAL A 104 -7.64 -1.23 -9.05
N ALA A 105 -8.47 -2.25 -9.27
CA ALA A 105 -9.00 -2.57 -10.59
C ALA A 105 -9.94 -1.44 -11.06
N GLY A 106 -9.66 -0.86 -12.24
CA GLY A 106 -10.33 0.32 -12.74
C GLY A 106 -9.76 1.63 -12.18
N GLU A 107 -10.61 2.67 -12.16
CA GLU A 107 -10.23 4.01 -11.74
C GLU A 107 -10.45 4.21 -10.24
N ALA A 108 -9.42 4.67 -9.53
CA ALA A 108 -9.53 5.11 -8.15
C ALA A 108 -9.94 6.59 -8.09
N THR A 109 -10.84 6.91 -7.18
CA THR A 109 -11.32 8.28 -6.90
C THR A 109 -10.87 8.75 -5.51
N ALA A 110 -11.00 10.04 -5.23
CA ALA A 110 -10.73 10.57 -3.89
C ALA A 110 -11.64 9.94 -2.82
N GLU A 111 -12.93 9.70 -3.14
CA GLU A 111 -13.86 8.98 -2.25
C GLU A 111 -13.36 7.58 -1.92
N PHE A 112 -12.83 6.86 -2.91
CA PHE A 112 -12.25 5.54 -2.68
C PHE A 112 -11.08 5.59 -1.69
N VAL A 113 -10.19 6.58 -1.84
CA VAL A 113 -9.06 6.76 -0.92
C VAL A 113 -9.54 7.11 0.49
N ASN A 114 -10.57 7.93 0.62
CA ASN A 114 -11.16 8.27 1.91
C ASN A 114 -11.82 7.05 2.59
N HIS A 115 -12.52 6.20 1.84
CA HIS A 115 -13.04 4.92 2.36
C HIS A 115 -11.92 4.01 2.90
N VAL A 116 -10.80 3.95 2.19
CA VAL A 116 -9.60 3.22 2.64
C VAL A 116 -9.02 3.84 3.92
N ARG A 117 -8.93 5.18 4.00
CA ARG A 117 -8.48 5.89 5.20
C ARG A 117 -9.36 5.60 6.41
N ASP A 118 -10.68 5.57 6.23
CA ASP A 118 -11.62 5.27 7.31
C ASP A 118 -11.47 3.82 7.79
N THR A 119 -11.24 2.89 6.86
CA THR A 119 -10.91 1.50 7.21
C THR A 119 -9.63 1.43 8.07
N LEU A 120 -8.58 2.15 7.68
CA LEU A 120 -7.33 2.23 8.45
C LEU A 120 -7.54 2.82 9.85
N ARG A 121 -8.39 3.85 9.98
CA ARG A 121 -8.74 4.48 11.27
C ARG A 121 -9.46 3.51 12.21
N ILE A 122 -10.38 2.69 11.71
CA ILE A 122 -11.07 1.65 12.50
C ILE A 122 -10.04 0.71 13.15
N TYR A 123 -8.97 0.38 12.42
CA TYR A 123 -7.90 -0.47 12.93
C TYR A 123 -6.79 0.31 13.68
N GLY A 124 -6.98 1.61 13.91
CA GLY A 124 -6.08 2.50 14.64
C GLY A 124 -4.74 2.75 13.93
N VAL A 125 -4.75 2.78 12.60
CA VAL A 125 -3.59 3.19 11.78
C VAL A 125 -3.73 4.68 11.48
N GLU A 126 -2.73 5.46 11.88
CA GLU A 126 -2.69 6.91 11.63
C GLU A 126 -2.21 7.20 10.20
N THR A 127 -3.02 7.95 9.46
CA THR A 127 -2.72 8.50 8.13
C THR A 127 -2.32 9.97 8.29
N GLU A 128 -1.49 10.48 7.37
CA GLU A 128 -1.21 11.92 7.27
C GLU A 128 -2.21 12.63 6.37
#